data_AF-A0A931ZW26-F1
#
_entry.id   AF-A0A931ZW26-F1
#
_cell.length_a   1.000
_cell.length_b   1.000
_cell.length_c   1.000
_cell.angle_alpha   90.00
_cell.angle_beta   90.00
_cell.angle_gamma   90.00
#
_symmetry.space_group_name_H-M   'P 1'
#
loop_
_entity.id
_entity.type
_entity.pdbx_description
1 polymer ?
#
loop_
_entity_poly.entity_id
_entity_poly.type
_entity_poly.pdbx_seq_one_letter_code
_entity_poly.pdbx_strand_id
1 'polypeptide(L)'
;MLGFAAFVVVLGYLIAASVVRPDVAEFAPTPPGLRPSGRPGPDTVTIDARDPARWQFYSLRRGAISSPDTADWDLAFRRFHVITSGSAADAGEVIFEQLRDTATAIFTETVFARDTVHPALSRWYRYGVVTHLLRPNGHVFLVRTRWAARIKLEFLSYYCPGAQPGCLTFRWAPLGP
;
A
#
# COMPACT_ATOMS: atom_id res chain seq x y z
N MET A 1 -21.69 47.15 0.08
CA MET A 1 -22.37 45.95 0.66
C MET A 1 -22.06 44.65 -0.08
N LEU A 2 -21.98 44.63 -1.42
CA LEU A 2 -21.62 43.42 -2.20
C LEU A 2 -20.29 42.75 -1.80
N GLY A 3 -19.23 43.54 -1.54
CA GLY A 3 -17.92 42.99 -1.16
C GLY A 3 -17.92 42.25 0.20
N PHE A 4 -18.70 42.74 1.17
CA PHE A 4 -18.82 42.09 2.47
C PHE A 4 -19.63 40.77 2.38
N ALA A 5 -20.72 40.78 1.62
CA ALA A 5 -21.50 39.56 1.39
C ALA A 5 -20.66 38.49 0.66
N ALA A 6 -19.92 38.87 -0.38
CA ALA A 6 -19.01 37.96 -1.09
C ALA A 6 -17.92 37.39 -0.15
N PHE A 7 -17.34 38.23 0.70
CA PHE A 7 -16.36 37.79 1.70
C PHE A 7 -16.95 36.76 2.67
N VAL A 8 -18.16 36.98 3.18
CA VAL A 8 -18.82 36.04 4.11
C VAL A 8 -19.12 34.70 3.42
N VAL A 9 -19.55 34.70 2.15
CA VAL A 9 -19.77 33.46 1.40
C VAL A 9 -18.47 32.70 1.19
N VAL A 10 -17.39 33.37 0.78
CA VAL A 10 -16.08 32.73 0.57
C VAL A 10 -15.53 32.19 1.90
N LEU A 11 -15.61 32.97 2.98
CA LEU A 11 -15.16 32.53 4.30
C LEU A 11 -15.97 31.32 4.80
N GLY A 12 -17.29 31.36 4.66
CA GLY A 12 -18.18 30.24 4.99
C GLY A 12 -17.84 28.98 4.19
N TYR A 13 -17.57 29.13 2.89
CA TYR A 13 -17.12 28.04 2.03
C TYR A 13 -15.78 27.46 2.48
N LEU A 14 -14.78 28.30 2.81
CA LEU A 14 -13.47 27.83 3.25
C LEU A 14 -13.54 27.10 4.60
N ILE A 15 -14.38 27.57 5.53
CA ILE A 15 -14.61 26.89 6.81
C ILE A 15 -15.32 25.56 6.59
N ALA A 16 -16.36 25.52 5.74
CA ALA A 16 -17.02 24.26 5.42
C ALA A 16 -16.05 23.27 4.77
N ALA A 17 -15.26 23.71 3.79
CA ALA A 17 -14.27 22.90 3.09
C ALA A 17 -13.14 22.40 4.00
N SER A 18 -12.79 23.13 5.08
CA SER A 18 -11.76 22.70 6.02
C SER A 18 -12.25 21.63 7.02
N VAL A 19 -13.57 21.52 7.23
CA VAL A 19 -14.17 20.55 8.15
C VAL A 19 -14.56 19.24 7.43
N VAL A 20 -14.78 19.28 6.12
CA VAL A 20 -15.07 18.08 5.31
C VAL A 20 -13.88 17.11 5.36
N ARG A 21 -14.12 15.93 5.92
CA ARG A 21 -13.09 14.88 5.98
C ARG A 21 -12.86 14.29 4.59
N PRO A 22 -11.60 13.98 4.23
CA PRO A 22 -11.30 13.23 3.02
C PRO A 22 -12.05 11.90 2.99
N ASP A 23 -12.73 11.61 1.88
CA ASP A 23 -13.28 10.29 1.62
C ASP A 23 -12.17 9.35 1.14
N VAL A 24 -11.67 8.54 2.07
CA VAL A 24 -10.63 7.53 1.89
C VAL A 24 -11.00 6.28 2.69
N ALA A 25 -10.67 5.11 2.16
CA ALA A 25 -10.77 3.89 2.95
C ALA A 25 -9.72 3.94 4.08
N GLU A 26 -10.10 3.61 5.31
CA GLU A 26 -9.23 3.68 6.48
C GLU A 26 -9.12 2.31 7.15
N PHE A 27 -7.92 1.95 7.60
CA PHE A 27 -7.69 0.68 8.28
C PHE A 27 -6.78 0.88 9.49
N ALA A 28 -7.14 0.27 10.62
CA ALA A 28 -6.26 0.22 11.78
C ALA A 28 -5.08 -0.73 11.50
N PRO A 29 -3.85 -0.41 11.99
CA PRO A 29 -2.72 -1.32 11.89
C PRO A 29 -3.05 -2.72 12.40
N THR A 30 -2.64 -3.74 11.66
CA THR A 30 -2.82 -5.13 12.07
C THR A 30 -1.97 -5.40 13.32
N PRO A 31 -2.55 -5.92 14.41
CA PRO A 31 -1.80 -6.22 15.61
C PRO A 31 -0.63 -7.18 15.34
N PRO A 32 0.55 -6.97 15.97
CA PRO A 32 1.68 -7.89 15.83
C PRO A 32 1.30 -9.32 16.23
N GLY A 33 1.75 -10.31 15.47
CA GLY A 33 1.53 -11.73 15.77
C GLY A 33 0.16 -12.27 15.38
N LEU A 34 -0.79 -11.41 14.96
CA LEU A 34 -2.01 -11.88 14.34
C LEU A 34 -1.68 -12.33 12.92
N ARG A 35 -1.55 -13.66 12.72
CA ARG A 35 -1.45 -14.20 11.37
C ARG A 35 -2.71 -13.80 10.60
N PRO A 36 -2.58 -13.17 9.42
CA PRO A 36 -3.69 -12.98 8.52
C PRO A 36 -4.31 -14.36 8.26
N SER A 37 -5.61 -14.47 8.58
CA SER A 37 -6.56 -15.60 8.60
C SER A 37 -6.08 -17.04 8.91
N GLY A 38 -4.85 -17.43 8.57
CA GLY A 38 -4.30 -18.78 8.64
C GLY A 38 -5.02 -19.76 7.72
N ARG A 39 -5.92 -19.26 6.86
CA ARG A 39 -6.84 -20.03 6.03
C ARG A 39 -6.49 -19.87 4.56
N PRO A 40 -6.82 -20.85 3.71
CA PRO A 40 -6.76 -20.67 2.27
C PRO A 40 -7.65 -19.48 1.86
N GLY A 41 -7.06 -18.45 1.24
CA GLY A 41 -7.76 -17.24 0.81
C GLY A 41 -6.86 -16.00 0.81
N PRO A 42 -7.36 -14.84 0.34
CA PRO A 42 -6.64 -13.58 0.44
C PRO A 42 -6.58 -13.08 1.88
N ASP A 43 -5.38 -12.67 2.28
CA ASP A 43 -5.07 -12.14 3.58
C ASP A 43 -4.92 -10.62 3.52
N THR A 44 -5.69 -9.90 4.33
CA THR A 44 -5.61 -8.43 4.43
C THR A 44 -4.74 -8.02 5.61
N VAL A 45 -3.77 -7.14 5.33
CA VAL A 45 -2.77 -6.66 6.29
C VAL A 45 -2.67 -5.15 6.20
N THR A 46 -2.57 -4.51 7.35
CA THR A 46 -2.33 -3.08 7.48
C THR A 46 -1.03 -2.84 8.24
N ILE A 47 -0.06 -2.20 7.59
CA ILE A 47 1.25 -1.90 8.17
C ILE A 47 1.31 -0.43 8.56
N ASP A 48 1.64 -0.16 9.82
CA ASP A 48 1.97 1.20 10.28
C ASP A 48 3.36 1.59 9.79
N ALA A 49 3.40 2.33 8.67
CA ALA A 49 4.59 2.87 8.02
C ALA A 49 4.65 4.41 8.14
N ARG A 50 4.06 4.98 9.21
CA ARG A 50 3.99 6.44 9.39
C ARG A 50 5.35 7.10 9.58
N ASP A 51 6.33 6.40 10.16
CA ASP A 51 7.68 6.90 10.39
C ASP A 51 8.46 7.02 9.06
N PRO A 52 8.86 8.22 8.63
CA PRO A 52 9.58 8.42 7.37
C PRO A 52 11.05 7.96 7.42
N ALA A 53 11.61 7.73 8.61
CA ALA A 53 12.99 7.29 8.78
C ALA A 53 13.11 5.76 8.85
N ARG A 54 12.02 5.04 9.14
CA ARG A 54 12.06 3.59 9.40
C ARG A 54 11.29 2.78 8.37
N TRP A 55 11.95 1.73 7.88
CA TRP A 55 11.31 0.69 7.09
C TRP A 55 10.69 -0.36 8.01
N GLN A 56 9.47 -0.77 7.67
CA GLN A 56 8.73 -1.84 8.31
C GLN A 56 8.83 -3.08 7.43
N PHE A 57 9.58 -4.08 7.87
CA PHE A 57 9.83 -5.30 7.11
C PHE A 57 8.80 -6.36 7.49
N TYR A 58 8.01 -6.83 6.54
CA TYR A 58 6.95 -7.80 6.74
C TYR A 58 7.31 -9.16 6.14
N SER A 59 7.09 -10.22 6.90
CA SER A 59 7.26 -11.61 6.47
C SER A 59 5.90 -12.22 6.19
N LEU A 60 5.64 -12.60 4.93
CA LEU A 60 4.42 -13.29 4.51
C LEU A 60 4.31 -14.65 5.20
N ARG A 61 5.44 -15.37 5.32
CA ARG A 61 5.51 -16.67 5.99
C ARG A 61 5.11 -16.61 7.46
N ARG A 62 5.55 -15.57 8.18
CA ARG A 62 5.21 -15.41 9.60
C ARG A 62 3.88 -14.70 9.82
N GLY A 63 3.44 -13.89 8.88
CA GLY A 63 2.30 -13.00 9.05
C GLY A 63 2.60 -11.84 10.01
N ALA A 64 3.86 -11.37 10.08
CA ALA A 64 4.29 -10.40 11.08
C ALA A 64 5.47 -9.54 10.62
N ILE A 65 5.69 -8.43 11.32
CA ILE A 65 6.91 -7.62 11.21
C ILE A 65 8.14 -8.45 11.60
N SER A 66 9.24 -8.18 10.93
CA SER A 66 10.51 -8.88 10.99
C SER A 66 11.65 -7.88 11.13
N SER A 67 12.79 -8.34 11.64
CA SER A 67 14.00 -7.50 11.69
C SER A 67 14.60 -7.36 10.28
N PRO A 68 15.10 -6.16 9.89
CA PRO A 68 15.79 -5.94 8.62
C PRO A 68 16.97 -6.88 8.38
N ASP A 69 17.70 -7.20 9.45
CA ASP A 69 18.95 -7.98 9.40
C ASP A 69 18.69 -9.47 9.18
N THR A 70 17.42 -9.88 9.25
CA THR A 70 17.04 -11.25 8.95
C THR A 70 16.87 -11.41 7.45
N ALA A 71 17.26 -12.57 6.96
CA ALA A 71 16.86 -12.97 5.63
C ALA A 71 15.35 -13.21 5.54
N ASP A 72 14.52 -12.95 6.56
CA ASP A 72 13.15 -13.47 6.70
C ASP A 72 12.00 -12.55 6.23
N TRP A 73 12.30 -11.35 5.74
CA TRP A 73 11.30 -10.42 5.21
C TRP A 73 10.98 -10.65 3.72
N ASP A 74 9.75 -10.34 3.32
CA ASP A 74 9.28 -10.47 1.93
C ASP A 74 9.00 -9.11 1.31
N LEU A 75 8.28 -8.26 2.04
CA LEU A 75 7.89 -6.90 1.67
C LEU A 75 8.42 -5.92 2.70
N ALA A 76 8.74 -4.70 2.29
CA ALA A 76 9.03 -3.64 3.24
C ALA A 76 8.36 -2.33 2.85
N PHE A 77 7.96 -1.57 3.88
CA PHE A 77 7.12 -0.38 3.74
C PHE A 77 7.72 0.79 4.50
N ARG A 78 7.73 1.97 3.89
CA ARG A 78 8.11 3.24 4.53
C ARG A 78 7.30 4.36 3.90
N ARG A 79 6.37 4.96 4.66
CA ARG A 79 5.35 5.85 4.09
C ARG A 79 4.66 5.12 2.93
N PHE A 80 4.57 5.74 1.76
CA PHE A 80 3.99 5.13 0.56
C PHE A 80 5.00 4.28 -0.23
N HIS A 81 6.27 4.22 0.16
CA HIS A 81 7.26 3.39 -0.53
C HIS A 81 7.05 1.92 -0.18
N VAL A 82 7.13 1.09 -1.21
CA VAL A 82 7.02 -0.37 -1.09
C VAL A 82 8.16 -1.01 -1.87
N ILE A 83 8.83 -1.97 -1.24
CA ILE A 83 9.88 -2.78 -1.86
C ILE A 83 9.65 -4.26 -1.53
N THR A 84 10.32 -5.13 -2.28
CA THR A 84 10.34 -6.57 -2.03
C THR A 84 11.78 -7.08 -1.95
N SER A 85 11.97 -8.20 -1.24
CA SER A 85 13.25 -8.89 -1.12
C SER A 85 13.66 -9.63 -2.39
N GLY A 86 12.73 -9.84 -3.32
CA GLY A 86 12.99 -10.41 -4.62
C GLY A 86 12.58 -9.45 -5.73
N SER A 87 11.71 -9.93 -6.63
CA SER A 87 11.24 -9.16 -7.78
C SER A 87 9.73 -9.01 -7.79
N ALA A 88 9.24 -7.94 -8.40
CA ALA A 88 7.82 -7.73 -8.62
C ALA A 88 7.51 -7.21 -10.02
N ALA A 89 6.28 -7.46 -10.45
CA ALA A 89 5.72 -6.99 -11.70
C ALA A 89 4.35 -6.37 -11.44
N ASP A 90 3.98 -5.39 -12.26
CA ASP A 90 2.63 -4.84 -12.30
C ASP A 90 1.83 -5.66 -13.34
N ALA A 91 0.76 -6.33 -12.91
CA ALA A 91 -0.12 -7.10 -13.79
C ALA A 91 -1.29 -6.24 -14.33
N GLY A 92 -1.37 -4.96 -13.94
CA GLY A 92 -2.42 -4.04 -14.35
C GLY A 92 -3.73 -4.26 -13.61
N GLU A 93 -4.80 -3.67 -14.16
CA GLU A 93 -6.17 -3.79 -13.66
C GLU A 93 -6.76 -5.14 -14.08
N VAL A 94 -6.50 -6.16 -13.28
CA VAL A 94 -7.02 -7.52 -13.45
C VAL A 94 -7.82 -7.95 -12.23
N ILE A 95 -8.76 -8.88 -12.43
CA ILE A 95 -9.53 -9.42 -11.32
C ILE A 95 -8.60 -10.25 -10.43
N PHE A 96 -8.36 -9.79 -9.20
CA PHE A 96 -7.47 -10.44 -8.23
C PHE A 96 -7.74 -11.94 -8.13
N GLU A 97 -9.01 -12.36 -8.09
CA GLU A 97 -9.38 -13.77 -7.98
C GLU A 97 -9.22 -14.60 -9.25
N GLN A 98 -8.96 -14.01 -10.41
CA GLN A 98 -8.74 -14.74 -11.66
C GLN A 98 -7.27 -14.84 -12.03
N LEU A 99 -6.41 -13.98 -11.47
CA LEU A 99 -4.97 -14.03 -11.73
C LEU A 99 -4.36 -15.32 -11.16
N ARG A 100 -3.82 -16.15 -12.05
CA ARG A 100 -3.20 -17.45 -11.71
C ARG A 100 -1.82 -17.65 -12.32
N ASP A 101 -1.47 -16.94 -13.38
CA ASP A 101 -0.16 -17.06 -14.01
C ASP A 101 0.63 -15.74 -13.97
N THR A 102 1.89 -15.83 -14.39
CA THR A 102 2.79 -14.67 -14.53
C THR A 102 3.30 -14.53 -15.96
N ALA A 103 2.65 -15.13 -16.96
CA ALA A 103 3.27 -15.44 -18.25
C ALA A 103 3.66 -14.18 -19.05
N THR A 104 2.90 -13.09 -18.87
CA THR A 104 3.12 -11.81 -19.56
C THR A 104 3.81 -10.75 -18.69
N ALA A 105 4.14 -11.08 -17.44
CA ALA A 105 4.59 -10.11 -16.47
C ALA A 105 6.11 -9.87 -16.51
N ILE A 106 6.51 -8.59 -16.60
CA ILE A 106 7.91 -8.18 -16.57
C ILE A 106 8.32 -7.93 -15.12
N PHE A 107 9.17 -8.82 -14.60
CA PHE A 107 9.68 -8.71 -13.23
C PHE A 107 10.87 -7.74 -13.18
N THR A 108 10.83 -6.85 -12.20
CA THR A 108 11.91 -5.92 -11.85
C THR A 108 12.31 -6.13 -10.40
N GLU A 109 13.54 -5.77 -10.05
CA GLU A 109 14.04 -5.89 -8.68
C GLU A 109 14.02 -4.54 -7.96
N THR A 110 14.13 -4.59 -6.63
CA THR A 110 14.37 -3.40 -5.81
C THR A 110 15.74 -2.80 -6.16
N VAL A 111 15.77 -1.50 -6.42
CA VAL A 111 17.01 -0.74 -6.62
C VAL A 111 17.45 -0.17 -5.28
N PHE A 112 18.56 -0.70 -4.75
CA PHE A 112 19.16 -0.26 -3.49
C PHE A 112 20.17 0.86 -3.75
N ALA A 113 19.67 2.10 -3.83
CA ALA A 113 20.47 3.31 -3.92
C ALA A 113 20.17 4.25 -2.74
N ARG A 114 20.65 5.51 -2.82
CA ARG A 114 20.29 6.57 -1.87
C ARG A 114 18.77 6.60 -1.63
N ASP A 115 18.01 6.51 -2.71
CA ASP A 115 16.57 6.30 -2.68
C ASP A 115 16.28 4.85 -3.02
N THR A 116 15.95 4.06 -2.00
CA THR A 116 15.55 2.66 -2.19
C THR A 116 14.13 2.61 -2.74
N VAL A 117 13.98 2.07 -3.95
CA VAL A 117 12.69 2.02 -4.67
C VAL A 117 12.52 0.71 -5.42
N HIS A 118 11.27 0.29 -5.61
CA HIS A 118 10.94 -0.79 -6.52
C HIS A 118 10.13 -0.24 -7.69
N PRO A 119 10.60 -0.35 -8.96
CA PRO A 119 9.96 0.29 -10.11
C PRO A 119 8.47 -0.07 -10.27
N ALA A 120 8.13 -1.37 -10.26
CA ALA A 120 6.74 -1.82 -10.36
C ALA A 120 5.87 -1.35 -9.18
N LEU A 121 6.29 -1.63 -7.94
CA LEU A 121 5.48 -1.34 -6.76
C LEU A 121 5.37 0.16 -6.45
N SER A 122 6.31 1.00 -6.90
CA SER A 122 6.28 2.46 -6.68
C SER A 122 5.04 3.16 -7.23
N ARG A 123 4.32 2.51 -8.14
CA ARG A 123 3.15 3.04 -8.86
C ARG A 123 1.82 2.52 -8.35
N TRP A 124 1.78 1.91 -7.16
CA TRP A 124 0.57 1.32 -6.58
C TRP A 124 -0.59 2.30 -6.35
N TYR A 125 -0.34 3.61 -6.44
CA TYR A 125 -1.32 4.65 -6.20
C TYR A 125 -1.42 5.66 -7.35
N ARG A 126 -2.56 6.33 -7.41
CA ARG A 126 -2.80 7.57 -8.15
C ARG A 126 -2.79 8.73 -7.18
N TYR A 127 -2.01 9.76 -7.51
CA TYR A 127 -1.96 11.00 -6.75
C TYR A 127 -3.02 11.98 -7.25
N GLY A 128 -3.93 12.41 -6.36
CA GLY A 128 -4.91 13.44 -6.68
C GLY A 128 -4.32 14.83 -6.48
N VAL A 129 -3.99 15.56 -7.54
CA VAL A 129 -3.30 16.87 -7.45
C VAL A 129 -4.09 17.93 -6.66
N VAL A 130 -5.43 17.86 -6.64
CA VAL A 130 -6.28 18.80 -5.89
C VAL A 130 -6.41 18.42 -4.42
N THR A 131 -6.51 17.12 -4.13
CA THR A 131 -6.77 16.61 -2.77
C THR A 131 -5.49 16.22 -2.05
N HIS A 132 -4.38 16.12 -2.77
CA HIS A 132 -3.10 15.53 -2.37
C HIS A 132 -3.23 14.11 -1.79
N LEU A 133 -4.32 13.40 -2.11
CA LEU A 133 -4.58 12.05 -1.62
C LEU A 133 -3.94 11.00 -2.53
N LEU A 134 -3.46 9.92 -1.91
CA LEU A 134 -2.93 8.74 -2.58
C LEU A 134 -4.01 7.67 -2.56
N ARG A 135 -4.63 7.40 -3.71
CA ARG A 135 -5.63 6.34 -3.84
C ARG A 135 -5.02 5.14 -4.54
N PRO A 136 -5.27 3.89 -4.11
CA PRO A 136 -4.83 2.74 -4.87
C PRO A 136 -5.23 2.83 -6.34
N ASN A 137 -4.34 2.39 -7.22
CA ASN A 137 -4.57 2.41 -8.66
C ASN A 137 -5.52 1.28 -9.12
N GLY A 138 -5.84 0.31 -8.26
CA GLY A 138 -6.67 -0.86 -8.59
C GLY A 138 -5.90 -1.96 -9.31
N HIS A 139 -4.58 -1.86 -9.42
CA HIS A 139 -3.76 -2.86 -10.06
C HIS A 139 -3.47 -4.03 -9.11
N VAL A 140 -3.29 -5.21 -9.71
CA VAL A 140 -2.73 -6.37 -9.03
C VAL A 140 -1.26 -6.48 -9.39
N PHE A 141 -0.43 -6.73 -8.38
CA PHE A 141 1.00 -6.90 -8.51
C PHE A 141 1.36 -8.37 -8.28
N LEU A 142 2.33 -8.86 -9.02
CA LEU A 142 2.92 -10.17 -8.83
C LEU A 142 4.24 -9.99 -8.09
N VAL A 143 4.46 -10.73 -7.01
CA VAL A 143 5.72 -10.69 -6.26
C VAL A 143 6.33 -12.08 -6.21
N ARG A 144 7.61 -12.17 -6.58
CA ARG A 144 8.48 -13.31 -6.38
C ARG A 144 9.40 -12.98 -5.21
N THR A 145 9.18 -13.64 -4.09
CA THR A 145 10.01 -13.48 -2.89
C THR A 145 11.34 -14.21 -3.07
N ARG A 146 12.32 -13.92 -2.20
CA ARG A 146 13.63 -14.57 -2.22
C ARG A 146 13.60 -16.10 -2.05
N TRP A 147 12.55 -16.66 -1.43
CA TRP A 147 12.37 -18.12 -1.27
C TRP A 147 11.46 -18.74 -2.32
N ALA A 148 11.39 -18.11 -3.50
CA ALA A 148 10.57 -18.57 -4.63
C ALA A 148 9.05 -18.63 -4.36
N ALA A 149 8.56 -18.10 -3.24
CA ALA A 149 7.12 -17.92 -3.06
C ALA A 149 6.60 -16.88 -4.05
N ARG A 150 5.53 -17.23 -4.77
CA ARG A 150 4.85 -16.37 -5.73
C ARG A 150 3.53 -15.94 -5.12
N ILE A 151 3.31 -14.64 -5.02
CA ILE A 151 2.05 -14.08 -4.53
C ILE A 151 1.47 -13.10 -5.55
N LYS A 152 0.16 -12.94 -5.49
CA LYS A 152 -0.55 -11.78 -6.00
C LYS A 152 -0.81 -10.82 -4.84
N LEU A 153 -0.70 -9.52 -5.09
CA LEU A 153 -0.76 -8.44 -4.11
C LEU A 153 -1.61 -7.30 -4.66
N GLU A 154 -2.50 -6.73 -3.87
CA GLU A 154 -3.27 -5.55 -4.23
C GLU A 154 -3.36 -4.60 -3.04
N PHE A 155 -3.14 -3.31 -3.29
CA PHE A 155 -3.21 -2.28 -2.26
C PHE A 155 -4.64 -1.75 -2.13
N LEU A 156 -5.10 -1.61 -0.89
CA LEU A 156 -6.47 -1.22 -0.56
C LEU A 156 -6.55 0.18 0.04
N SER A 157 -5.50 0.62 0.74
CA SER A 157 -5.44 1.95 1.36
C SER A 157 -4.03 2.35 1.79
N TYR A 158 -3.86 3.63 2.12
CA TYR A 158 -2.70 4.23 2.78
C TYR A 158 -3.04 5.01 4.06
N TYR A 159 -4.29 4.95 4.51
CA TYR A 159 -4.79 5.79 5.59
C TYR A 159 -5.16 4.97 6.84
N CYS A 160 -4.70 5.46 7.98
CA CYS A 160 -5.13 5.03 9.30
C CYS A 160 -6.48 5.68 9.65
N PRO A 161 -7.14 5.26 10.76
CA PRO A 161 -8.33 5.93 11.25
C PRO A 161 -8.15 7.44 11.40
N GLY A 162 -9.12 8.22 10.91
CA GLY A 162 -9.08 9.68 10.86
C GLY A 162 -8.29 10.24 9.67
N ALA A 163 -8.27 9.54 8.54
CA ALA A 163 -7.59 9.90 7.31
C ALA A 163 -6.08 10.23 7.49
N GLN A 164 -5.43 9.65 8.49
CA GLN A 164 -4.01 9.89 8.75
C GLN A 164 -3.15 9.07 7.77
N PRO A 165 -2.28 9.68 6.94
CA PRO A 165 -1.47 8.94 5.99
C PRO A 165 -0.38 8.11 6.68
N GLY A 166 -0.09 6.93 6.15
CA GLY A 166 1.01 6.06 6.60
C GLY A 166 0.60 4.65 7.02
N CYS A 167 -0.69 4.30 7.01
CA CYS A 167 -1.13 2.92 7.22
C CYS A 167 -1.38 2.23 5.88
N LEU A 168 -0.37 1.53 5.38
CA LEU A 168 -0.46 0.88 4.09
C LEU A 168 -1.17 -0.46 4.23
N THR A 169 -2.32 -0.56 3.58
CA THR A 169 -3.21 -1.72 3.61
C THR A 169 -3.14 -2.45 2.29
N PHE A 170 -2.96 -3.76 2.33
CA PHE A 170 -2.95 -4.61 1.15
C PHE A 170 -3.63 -5.94 1.43
N ARG A 171 -4.15 -6.56 0.37
CA ARG A 171 -4.49 -7.98 0.35
C ARG A 171 -3.47 -8.75 -0.46
N TRP A 172 -3.18 -9.97 -0.06
CA TRP A 172 -2.29 -10.84 -0.80
C TRP A 172 -2.77 -12.29 -0.73
N ALA A 173 -2.37 -13.10 -1.69
CA ALA A 173 -2.57 -14.55 -1.67
C ALA A 173 -1.44 -15.23 -2.44
N PRO A 174 -1.11 -16.50 -2.12
CA PRO A 174 -0.30 -17.32 -3.00
C PRO A 174 -0.88 -17.32 -4.41
N LEU A 175 -0.02 -17.22 -5.41
CA LEU A 175 -0.40 -17.57 -6.77
C LEU A 175 -0.68 -19.08 -6.78
N GLY A 176 -1.83 -19.50 -7.31
CA GLY A 176 -2.15 -20.92 -7.42
C GLY A 176 -1.09 -21.70 -8.20
N PRO A 177 -1.07 -23.04 -8.10
CA PRO A 177 -0.24 -23.87 -8.97
C PRO A 177 -0.53 -23.62 -10.46
#